data_AF-A0A7S0S1J1-F1
#
_entry.id   AF-A0A7S0S1J1-F1
#
_cell.length_a   1.000
_cell.length_b   1.000
_cell.length_c   1.000
_cell.angle_alpha   90.00
_cell.angle_beta   90.00
_cell.angle_gamma   90.00
#
_symmetry.space_group_name_H-M   'P 1'
#
loop_
_entity.id
_entity.type
_entity.pdbx_description
1 polymer ?
#
loop_
_entity_poly.entity_id
_entity_poly.type
_entity_poly.pdbx_seq_one_letter_code
_entity_poly.pdbx_strand_id
1 'polypeptide(L)'
;NTHDSLAKLQRSRQQYEEYHAFLGELRAKWASTADYLRRTVFGGEAVPGPDGRLAASMPPNPGGQRLTVWRLNDFPYWFEAGIQHHCLWSTAALSTSEIEQHIQQRFPEQETQYWVNPPALQSVQAIWHCHVLVNTGQL
;
A
#
# COMPACT_ATOMS: atom_id res chain seq x y z
N ASN A 1 16.50 -11.47 -13.49
CA ASN A 1 15.64 -11.98 -12.40
C ASN A 1 14.71 -10.85 -11.97
N THR A 2 13.39 -11.10 -11.90
CA THR A 2 12.36 -10.13 -11.46
C THR A 2 12.65 -9.54 -10.08
N HIS A 3 13.23 -10.34 -9.18
CA HIS A 3 13.68 -9.90 -7.86
C HIS A 3 14.71 -8.75 -7.93
N ASP A 4 15.73 -8.88 -8.78
CA ASP A 4 16.77 -7.86 -8.96
C ASP A 4 16.24 -6.61 -9.66
N SER A 5 15.16 -6.73 -10.43
CA SER A 5 14.53 -5.59 -11.12
C SER A 5 13.65 -4.79 -10.16
N LEU A 6 12.91 -5.47 -9.27
CA LEU A 6 12.11 -4.81 -8.24
C LEU A 6 12.99 -4.14 -7.16
N ALA A 7 14.17 -4.70 -6.86
CA ALA A 7 15.12 -4.08 -5.93
C ALA A 7 15.66 -2.72 -6.40
N LYS A 8 15.54 -2.40 -7.70
CA LYS A 8 15.92 -1.11 -8.28
C LYS A 8 14.86 -0.03 -8.10
N LEU A 9 13.62 -0.41 -7.75
CA LEU A 9 12.57 0.54 -7.43
C LEU A 9 12.85 1.15 -6.05
N GLN A 10 13.49 2.30 -6.05
CA GLN A 10 13.95 2.98 -4.85
C GLN A 10 13.33 4.37 -4.73
N ARG A 11 13.34 4.89 -3.51
CA ARG A 11 13.03 6.29 -3.23
C ARG A 11 14.25 7.13 -3.51
N SER A 12 14.07 8.39 -3.92
CA SER A 12 15.17 9.35 -3.87
C SER A 12 15.60 9.61 -2.43
N ARG A 13 16.73 10.28 -2.24
CA ARG A 13 17.20 10.66 -0.90
C ARG A 13 16.16 11.48 -0.13
N GLN A 14 15.57 12.49 -0.76
CA GLN A 14 14.55 13.32 -0.12
C GLN A 14 13.32 12.49 0.26
N GLN A 15 12.80 11.67 -0.65
CA GLN A 15 11.66 10.79 -0.38
C GLN A 15 11.98 9.74 0.70
N TYR A 16 13.24 9.32 0.80
CA TYR A 16 13.70 8.41 1.85
C TYR A 16 13.70 9.11 3.21
N GLU A 17 14.16 10.36 3.28
CA GLU A 17 14.11 11.18 4.49
C GLU A 17 12.66 11.45 4.93
N GLU A 18 11.77 11.82 3.99
CA GLU A 18 10.32 11.99 4.24
C GLU A 18 9.67 10.69 4.72
N TYR A 19 9.99 9.57 4.09
CA TYR A 19 9.51 8.25 4.50
C TYR A 19 9.94 7.92 5.93
N HIS A 20 11.19 8.17 6.31
CA HIS A 20 11.67 7.91 7.67
C HIS A 20 11.09 8.84 8.72
N ALA A 21 10.92 10.12 8.39
CA ALA A 21 10.25 11.07 9.27
C ALA A 21 8.81 10.61 9.56
N PHE A 22 8.07 10.23 8.51
CA PHE A 22 6.73 9.66 8.66
C PHE A 22 6.73 8.37 9.47
N LEU A 23 7.68 7.45 9.23
CA LEU A 23 7.79 6.23 10.03
C LEU A 23 8.05 6.54 11.51
N GLY A 24 8.79 7.60 11.81
CA GLY A 24 9.00 8.09 13.17
C GLY A 24 7.68 8.51 13.82
N GLU A 25 6.89 9.35 13.14
CA GLU A 25 5.56 9.77 13.60
C GLU A 25 4.60 8.59 13.77
N LEU A 26 4.62 7.66 12.81
CA LEU A 26 3.81 6.46 12.86
C LEU A 26 4.17 5.63 14.09
N ARG A 27 5.46 5.39 14.34
CA ARG A 27 5.92 4.59 15.50
C ARG A 27 5.62 5.24 16.84
N ALA A 28 5.57 6.58 16.88
CA ALA A 28 5.19 7.32 18.07
C ALA A 28 3.69 7.19 18.39
N LYS A 29 2.83 7.10 17.36
CA LYS A 29 1.37 7.08 17.52
C LYS A 29 0.75 5.69 17.50
N TRP A 30 1.31 4.77 16.71
CA TRP A 30 0.72 3.47 16.40
C TRP A 30 1.58 2.33 16.95
N ALA A 31 0.91 1.29 17.42
CA ALA A 31 1.56 0.07 17.89
C ALA A 31 2.37 -0.59 16.75
N SER A 32 1.85 -0.55 15.52
CA SER A 32 2.55 -0.99 14.30
C SER A 32 2.06 -0.29 13.03
N THR A 33 2.81 -0.41 11.93
CA THR A 33 2.35 0.02 10.59
C THR A 33 1.09 -0.72 10.15
N ALA A 34 0.92 -1.98 10.57
CA ALA A 34 -0.28 -2.75 10.28
C ALA A 34 -1.51 -2.16 10.99
N ASP A 35 -1.37 -1.69 12.23
CA ASP A 35 -2.46 -1.02 12.96
C ASP A 35 -2.87 0.28 12.28
N TYR A 36 -1.89 1.11 11.89
CA TYR A 36 -2.15 2.30 11.09
C TYR A 36 -2.97 1.97 9.84
N LEU A 37 -2.53 0.97 9.06
CA LEU A 37 -3.21 0.59 7.82
C LEU A 37 -4.60 -0.03 8.06
N ARG A 38 -4.79 -0.87 9.08
CA ARG A 38 -6.11 -1.39 9.45
C ARG A 38 -7.09 -0.27 9.71
N ARG A 39 -6.65 0.80 10.40
CA ARG A 39 -7.48 1.99 10.59
C ARG A 39 -7.68 2.76 9.30
N THR A 40 -6.60 3.20 8.65
CA THR A 40 -6.69 4.23 7.60
C THR A 40 -7.08 3.69 6.23
N VAL A 41 -6.83 2.41 5.97
CA VAL A 41 -7.22 1.75 4.72
C VAL A 41 -8.58 1.07 4.88
N PHE A 42 -8.77 0.29 5.95
CA PHE A 42 -9.96 -0.55 6.11
C PHE A 42 -11.00 0.00 7.09
N GLY A 43 -10.76 1.15 7.72
CA GLY A 43 -11.71 1.75 8.65
C GLY A 43 -11.84 1.01 9.99
N GLY A 44 -10.86 0.16 10.32
CA GLY A 44 -10.81 -0.58 11.57
C GLY A 44 -10.91 0.30 12.82
N GLU A 45 -11.44 -0.24 13.92
CA GLU A 45 -11.46 0.48 15.20
C GLU A 45 -10.05 0.55 15.78
N ALA A 46 -9.68 1.70 16.33
CA ALA A 46 -8.38 1.92 16.96
C ALA A 46 -8.57 2.24 18.45
N VAL A 47 -7.84 1.54 19.31
CA VAL A 47 -7.89 1.71 20.77
C VAL A 47 -6.47 1.88 21.32
N PRO A 48 -6.28 2.64 22.42
CA PRO A 48 -4.99 2.72 23.08
C PRO A 48 -4.55 1.34 23.62
N GLY A 49 -3.32 0.95 23.31
CA GLY A 49 -2.67 -0.23 23.85
C GLY A 49 -2.01 0.04 25.21
N PRO A 50 -1.39 -1.00 25.82
CA PRO A 50 -0.74 -0.88 27.13
C PRO A 50 0.39 0.16 27.20
N ASP A 51 1.02 0.47 26.07
CA ASP A 51 2.09 1.46 25.94
C ASP A 51 1.57 2.85 25.49
N GLY A 52 0.26 3.04 25.45
CA GLY A 52 -0.40 4.29 25.04
C GLY A 52 -0.49 4.48 23.52
N ARG A 53 0.14 3.62 22.71
CA ARG A 53 0.06 3.69 21.24
C ARG A 53 -1.21 3.04 20.73
N LEU A 54 -1.73 3.50 19.60
CA LEU A 54 -2.96 2.99 19.01
C LEU A 54 -2.73 1.62 18.37
N ALA A 55 -3.49 0.62 18.82
CA ALA A 55 -3.65 -0.66 18.16
C ALA A 55 -4.98 -0.67 17.40
N ALA A 56 -5.03 -1.31 16.24
CA ALA A 56 -6.26 -1.37 15.44
C ALA A 56 -6.53 -2.78 14.96
N SER A 57 -7.80 -3.16 14.98
CA SER A 57 -8.29 -4.41 14.41
C SER A 57 -8.87 -4.18 13.03
N MET A 58 -8.98 -5.25 12.24
CA MET A 58 -9.82 -5.20 11.04
C MET A 58 -11.28 -4.91 11.43
N PRO A 59 -12.04 -4.19 10.59
CA PRO A 59 -13.48 -4.06 10.79
C PRO A 59 -14.14 -5.46 10.84
N PRO A 60 -15.25 -5.61 11.59
CA PRO A 60 -16.05 -6.82 11.53
C PRO A 60 -16.44 -7.15 10.09
N ASN A 61 -16.23 -8.39 9.69
CA ASN A 61 -16.56 -8.88 8.36
C ASN A 61 -17.49 -10.10 8.45
N PRO A 62 -18.75 -9.91 8.84
CA PRO A 62 -19.69 -11.01 9.11
C PRO A 62 -19.96 -11.88 7.88
N GLY A 63 -19.79 -11.35 6.66
CA GLY A 63 -19.93 -12.11 5.42
C GLY A 63 -18.67 -12.82 4.95
N GLY A 64 -17.53 -12.67 5.65
CA GLY A 64 -16.23 -13.17 5.20
C GLY A 64 -15.79 -12.60 3.84
N GLN A 65 -16.40 -11.50 3.39
CA GLN A 65 -16.14 -10.92 2.09
C GLN A 65 -14.76 -10.27 2.08
N ARG A 66 -13.94 -10.62 1.10
CA ARG A 66 -12.63 -9.99 0.94
C ARG A 66 -12.83 -8.50 0.65
N LEU A 67 -12.22 -7.64 1.46
CA LEU A 67 -12.27 -6.19 1.26
C LEU A 67 -11.08 -5.79 0.38
N THR A 68 -11.34 -4.97 -0.63
CA THR A 68 -10.31 -4.33 -1.45
C THR A 68 -10.43 -2.82 -1.36
N VAL A 69 -9.31 -2.12 -1.27
CA VAL A 69 -9.26 -0.66 -1.15
C VAL A 69 -8.17 -0.11 -2.05
N TRP A 70 -8.55 0.83 -2.91
CA TRP A 70 -7.62 1.57 -3.78
C TRP A 70 -7.15 2.84 -3.08
N ARG A 71 -5.83 3.08 -3.04
CA ARG A 71 -5.27 4.33 -2.49
C ARG A 71 -4.06 4.78 -3.30
N LEU A 72 -3.85 6.09 -3.42
CA LEU A 72 -2.54 6.60 -3.80
C LEU A 72 -1.52 6.13 -2.75
N ASN A 73 -0.33 5.69 -3.18
CA ASN A 73 0.70 5.28 -2.26
C ASN A 73 1.15 6.51 -1.47
N ASP A 74 1.01 6.48 -0.14
CA ASP A 74 1.44 7.56 0.76
C ASP A 74 2.96 7.82 0.65
N PHE A 75 3.73 6.81 0.21
CA PHE A 75 5.19 6.86 0.06
C PHE A 75 5.58 6.32 -1.31
N PRO A 76 5.26 7.06 -2.39
CA PRO A 76 5.55 6.61 -3.75
C PRO A 76 7.06 6.41 -3.94
N TYR A 77 7.44 5.62 -4.94
CA TYR A 77 8.84 5.55 -5.35
C TYR A 77 9.15 6.77 -6.24
N TRP A 78 10.42 6.98 -6.54
CA TRP A 78 10.79 8.03 -7.46
C TRP A 78 10.42 7.62 -8.88
N PHE A 79 9.44 8.31 -9.47
CA PHE A 79 9.09 8.16 -10.87
C PHE A 79 9.13 9.52 -11.56
N GLU A 80 9.16 9.49 -12.89
CA GLU A 80 9.07 10.67 -13.73
C GLU A 80 7.71 11.38 -13.55
N ALA A 81 7.66 12.66 -13.94
CA ALA A 81 6.41 13.41 -13.97
C ALA A 81 5.36 12.67 -14.80
N GLY A 82 4.10 12.74 -14.37
CA GLY A 82 3.00 12.03 -15.01
C GLY A 82 2.82 10.57 -14.57
N ILE A 83 3.73 9.98 -13.79
CA ILE A 83 3.55 8.63 -13.22
C ILE A 83 3.02 8.71 -11.79
N GLN A 84 1.86 8.10 -11.54
CA GLN A 84 1.31 7.95 -10.20
C GLN A 84 1.54 6.54 -9.67
N HIS A 85 1.93 6.42 -8.41
CA HIS A 85 2.07 5.14 -7.72
C HIS A 85 0.89 4.93 -6.76
N HIS A 86 0.08 3.93 -7.04
CA HIS A 86 -1.07 3.49 -6.25
C HIS A 86 -0.79 2.16 -5.54
N CYS A 87 -1.54 1.89 -4.49
CA CYS A 87 -1.62 0.59 -3.85
C CYS A 87 -3.06 0.07 -3.89
N LEU A 88 -3.24 -1.15 -4.39
CA LEU A 88 -4.44 -1.95 -4.23
C LEU A 88 -4.27 -2.85 -3.00
N TRP A 89 -4.91 -2.46 -1.91
CA TRP A 89 -4.89 -3.20 -0.64
C TRP A 89 -5.99 -4.26 -0.62
N SER A 90 -5.71 -5.40 -0.01
CA SER A 90 -6.71 -6.47 0.17
C SER A 90 -6.51 -7.23 1.47
N THR A 91 -7.61 -7.72 2.03
CA THR A 91 -7.60 -8.57 3.25
C THR A 91 -7.16 -10.00 2.98
N ALA A 92 -7.11 -10.40 1.72
CA ALA A 92 -6.56 -11.66 1.26
C ALA A 92 -5.95 -11.49 -0.14
N ALA A 93 -5.04 -12.39 -0.53
CA ALA A 93 -4.38 -12.31 -1.82
C ALA A 93 -5.41 -12.27 -2.98
N LEU A 94 -5.11 -11.48 -3.99
CA LEU A 94 -5.85 -11.43 -5.25
C LEU A 94 -5.14 -12.27 -6.30
N SER A 95 -5.90 -12.91 -7.19
CA SER A 95 -5.35 -13.50 -8.40
C SER A 95 -4.95 -12.41 -9.40
N THR A 96 -4.11 -12.76 -10.38
CA THR A 96 -3.75 -11.89 -11.50
C THR A 96 -4.98 -11.32 -12.20
N SER A 97 -5.98 -12.15 -12.49
CA SER A 97 -7.21 -11.71 -13.17
C SER A 97 -8.03 -10.74 -12.32
N GLU A 98 -8.05 -10.92 -11.01
CA GLU A 98 -8.76 -10.02 -10.09
C GLU A 98 -8.06 -8.65 -10.02
N ILE A 99 -6.72 -8.63 -10.00
CA ILE A 99 -5.93 -7.40 -10.04
C ILE A 99 -6.20 -6.65 -11.36
N GLU A 100 -6.15 -7.35 -12.48
CA GLU A 100 -6.39 -6.77 -13.81
C GLU A 100 -7.82 -6.22 -13.94
N GLN A 101 -8.82 -6.93 -13.41
CA GLN A 101 -10.19 -6.42 -13.35
C GLN A 101 -10.30 -5.13 -12.53
N HIS A 102 -9.66 -5.07 -11.36
CA HIS A 102 -9.63 -3.86 -10.54
C HIS A 102 -8.94 -2.69 -11.26
N ILE A 103 -7.82 -2.95 -11.93
CA ILE A 103 -7.09 -1.96 -12.73
C ILE A 103 -7.96 -1.45 -13.88
N GLN A 104 -8.54 -2.35 -14.69
CA GLN A 104 -9.34 -1.98 -15.85
C GLN A 104 -10.61 -1.20 -15.46
N GLN A 105 -11.23 -1.54 -14.33
CA GLN A 105 -12.39 -0.80 -13.81
C GLN A 105 -12.01 0.62 -13.35
N ARG A 106 -10.82 0.79 -12.77
CA ARG A 106 -10.39 2.07 -12.19
C ARG A 106 -9.75 2.99 -13.23
N PHE A 107 -8.98 2.41 -14.15
CA PHE A 107 -8.13 3.07 -15.13
C PHE A 107 -8.32 2.44 -16.52
N PRO A 108 -9.50 2.60 -17.13
CA PRO A 108 -9.83 1.91 -18.37
C PRO A 108 -9.02 2.37 -19.59
N GLU A 109 -8.47 3.58 -19.54
CA GLU A 109 -7.83 4.25 -20.68
C GLU A 109 -6.35 4.56 -20.43
N GLN A 110 -5.86 4.41 -19.20
CA GLN A 110 -4.49 4.74 -18.83
C GLN A 110 -3.57 3.53 -19.05
N GLU A 111 -2.33 3.81 -19.44
CA GLU A 111 -1.28 2.80 -19.40
C GLU A 111 -0.93 2.49 -17.93
N THR A 112 -0.89 1.19 -17.60
CA THR A 112 -0.63 0.73 -16.24
C THR A 112 0.41 -0.37 -16.19
N GLN A 113 1.15 -0.44 -15.09
CA GLN A 113 1.99 -1.58 -14.72
C GLN A 113 1.74 -1.92 -13.27
N TYR A 114 1.79 -3.21 -12.91
CA TYR A 114 1.55 -3.63 -11.53
C TYR A 114 2.48 -4.76 -11.10
N TRP A 115 2.71 -4.86 -9.79
CA TRP A 115 3.43 -5.98 -9.18
C TRP A 115 3.04 -6.16 -7.71
N VAL A 116 3.38 -7.33 -7.17
CA VAL A 116 3.35 -7.60 -5.72
C VAL A 116 4.80 -7.81 -5.29
N ASN A 117 5.27 -7.05 -4.30
CA ASN A 117 6.61 -7.25 -3.79
C ASN A 117 6.75 -8.67 -3.21
N PRO A 118 7.87 -9.37 -3.45
CA PRO A 118 8.15 -10.63 -2.78
C PRO A 118 8.24 -10.41 -1.26
N PRO A 119 7.98 -11.44 -0.43
CA PRO A 119 7.90 -11.29 1.03
C PRO A 119 9.10 -10.55 1.66
N ALA A 120 10.31 -10.79 1.17
CA ALA A 120 11.54 -10.16 1.65
C ALA A 120 11.62 -8.64 1.40
N LEU A 121 10.83 -8.11 0.45
CA LEU A 121 10.82 -6.69 0.06
C LEU A 121 9.54 -5.97 0.49
N GLN A 122 8.61 -6.65 1.15
CA GLN A 122 7.36 -6.05 1.62
C GLN A 122 7.61 -5.16 2.84
N SER A 123 7.20 -3.90 2.76
CA SER A 123 7.25 -2.98 3.90
C SER A 123 6.23 -3.34 4.99
N VAL A 124 5.13 -4.02 4.62
CA VAL A 124 4.09 -4.51 5.53
C VAL A 124 3.65 -5.90 5.11
N GLN A 125 4.05 -6.93 5.85
CA GLN A 125 3.69 -8.33 5.55
C GLN A 125 2.31 -8.73 6.08
N ALA A 126 1.78 -8.00 7.06
CA ALA A 126 0.51 -8.34 7.72
C ALA A 126 -0.73 -8.04 6.87
N ILE A 127 -0.59 -7.29 5.78
CA ILE A 127 -1.69 -6.88 4.90
C ILE A 127 -1.22 -6.99 3.46
N TRP A 128 -1.97 -7.73 2.65
CA TRP A 128 -1.65 -7.91 1.24
C TRP A 128 -1.86 -6.61 0.46
N HIS A 129 -0.94 -6.29 -0.44
CA HIS A 129 -1.06 -5.16 -1.35
C HIS A 129 -0.34 -5.40 -2.67
N CYS A 130 -0.92 -4.86 -3.73
CA CYS A 130 -0.32 -4.75 -5.06
C CYS A 130 0.01 -3.29 -5.35
N HIS A 131 1.20 -3.06 -5.89
CA HIS A 131 1.64 -1.77 -6.39
C HIS A 131 1.16 -1.60 -7.83
N VAL A 132 0.61 -0.44 -8.15
CA VAL A 132 0.12 -0.10 -9.49
C VAL A 132 0.68 1.26 -9.90
N LEU A 133 1.40 1.31 -11.00
CA LEU A 133 1.80 2.54 -11.67
C LEU A 133 0.79 2.89 -12.75
N VAL A 134 0.46 4.17 -12.82
CA VAL A 134 -0.49 4.70 -13.79
C VAL A 134 0.16 5.88 -14.48
N ASN A 135 0.24 5.84 -15.80
CA ASN A 135 0.65 6.97 -16.61
C ASN A 135 -0.55 7.90 -16.81
N THR A 136 -0.46 9.11 -16.26
CA THR A 136 -1.53 10.12 -16.32
C THR A 136 -1.44 11.03 -17.54
N GLY A 137 -0.39 10.91 -18.35
CA GLY A 137 -0.19 11.72 -19.56
C GLY A 137 0.02 13.21 -19.32
N GLN A 138 0.17 13.65 -18.06
CA GLN A 138 0.49 15.03 -17.72
C GLN A 138 2.00 15.26 -17.85
N LEU A 139 2.40 16.06 -18.84
CA LEU A 139 3.74 16.62 -19.02
C LEU A 139 3.88 17.93 -18.24
#